data_AF-A0A7V5FR81-F1
#
_entry.id   AF-A0A7V5FR81-F1
#
_cell.length_a   1.000
_cell.length_b   1.000
_cell.length_c   1.000
_cell.angle_alpha   90.00
_cell.angle_beta   90.00
_cell.angle_gamma   90.00
#
_symmetry.space_group_name_H-M   'P 1'
#
loop_
_entity.id
_entity.type
_entity.pdbx_description
1 polymer ?
#
loop_
_entity_poly.entity_id
_entity_poly.type
_entity_poly.pdbx_seq_one_letter_code
_entity_poly.pdbx_strand_id
1 'polypeptide(L)'
;MEQFYLGADISKGYSDFILIDKHKQPVDGNFQLDDTVAGHVQLYEQLSRFFSEHPGAEIFAAVESTGGYENNWYSALLKFQGSLNVKTARLNPEGVYCNSKADLKRTITDKVSALSIAEYQISHPEKIIYQQEDSVIPE
;
A
#
# COMPACT_ATOMS: atom_id res chain seq x y z
N MET A 1 1.55 19.89 -2.64
CA MET A 1 1.24 18.64 -1.91
C MET A 1 2.30 17.65 -2.30
N GLU A 2 3.02 17.11 -1.32
CA GLU A 2 4.01 16.07 -1.56
C GLU A 2 3.30 14.71 -1.60
N GLN A 3 3.64 13.90 -2.60
CA GLN A 3 3.00 12.61 -2.84
C GLN A 3 3.93 11.50 -2.40
N PHE A 4 3.38 10.59 -1.61
CA PHE A 4 4.07 9.41 -1.11
C PHE A 4 3.26 8.17 -1.45
N TYR A 5 3.94 7.03 -1.56
CA TYR A 5 3.35 5.80 -2.05
C TYR A 5 3.65 4.69 -1.04
N LEU A 6 2.60 4.20 -0.39
CA LEU A 6 2.66 3.08 0.54
C LEU A 6 2.35 1.80 -0.24
N GLY A 7 3.29 0.86 -0.28
CA GLY A 7 3.05 -0.49 -0.77
C GLY A 7 2.91 -1.47 0.39
N ALA A 8 1.90 -2.34 0.31
CA ALA A 8 1.62 -3.37 1.30
C ALA A 8 1.63 -4.75 0.63
N ASP A 9 2.65 -5.56 0.93
CA ASP A 9 2.70 -6.96 0.54
C ASP A 9 2.03 -7.79 1.64
N ILE A 10 1.01 -8.56 1.28
CA ILE A 10 0.11 -9.19 2.24
C ILE A 10 0.30 -10.69 2.24
N SER A 11 0.57 -11.20 3.43
CA SER A 11 0.75 -12.61 3.72
C SER A 11 -0.30 -13.08 4.72
N LYS A 12 -0.31 -14.39 4.99
CA LYS A 12 -1.25 -14.96 5.95
C LYS A 12 -0.95 -14.48 7.37
N GLY A 13 -1.74 -13.52 7.85
CA GLY A 13 -1.72 -13.01 9.22
C GLY A 13 -0.78 -11.83 9.47
N TYR A 14 -0.09 -11.31 8.45
CA TYR A 14 0.76 -10.13 8.54
C TYR A 14 0.91 -9.44 7.18
N SER A 15 1.42 -8.22 7.18
CA SER A 15 1.79 -7.50 5.96
C SER A 15 3.10 -6.72 6.15
N ASP A 16 3.91 -6.74 5.09
CA ASP A 16 5.10 -5.91 4.95
C ASP A 16 4.74 -4.60 4.26
N PHE A 17 5.15 -3.49 4.85
CA PHE A 17 4.89 -2.15 4.37
C PHE A 17 6.17 -1.42 4.01
N ILE A 18 6.08 -0.57 2.99
CA ILE A 18 7.12 0.40 2.67
C ILE A 18 6.49 1.69 2.16
N LEU A 19 6.99 2.82 2.63
CA LEU A 19 6.61 4.14 2.16
C LEU A 19 7.75 4.72 1.31
N ILE A 20 7.45 5.12 0.08
CA ILE A 20 8.41 5.74 -0.83
C ILE A 20 7.93 7.12 -1.29
N ASP A 21 8.88 7.95 -1.70
CA ASP A 21 8.59 9.21 -2.37
C ASP A 21 8.37 9.03 -3.89
N LYS A 22 8.03 10.13 -4.58
CA LYS A 22 7.89 10.16 -6.05
C LYS A 22 9.16 9.79 -6.83
N HIS A 23 10.33 9.82 -6.19
CA HIS A 23 11.62 9.42 -6.76
C HIS A 23 11.94 7.95 -6.49
N LYS A 24 10.95 7.17 -6.02
CA LYS A 24 11.07 5.76 -5.65
C LYS A 24 12.09 5.52 -4.53
N GLN A 25 12.37 6.54 -3.72
CA GLN A 25 13.26 6.43 -2.57
C GLN A 25 12.44 6.10 -1.32
N PRO A 26 12.84 5.09 -0.52
CA PRO A 26 12.22 4.83 0.77
C PRO A 26 12.33 6.06 1.68
N VAL A 27 11.20 6.48 2.25
CA VAL A 27 11.16 7.57 3.23
C VAL A 27 11.62 7.05 4.59
N ASP A 28 11.28 5.80 4.88
CA ASP A 28 11.70 5.04 6.06
C ASP A 28 12.01 3.60 5.67
N GLY A 29 12.54 2.82 6.62
CA GLY A 29 12.75 1.39 6.45
C GLY A 29 11.43 0.62 6.33
N ASN A 30 11.46 -0.54 5.66
CA ASN A 30 10.34 -1.47 5.66
C ASN A 30 9.97 -1.87 7.09
N PHE A 31 8.68 -2.02 7.35
CA PHE A 31 8.15 -2.50 8.61
C PHE A 31 7.06 -3.54 8.37
N GLN A 32 6.94 -4.48 9.29
CA GLN A 32 5.97 -5.57 9.22
C GLN A 32 4.99 -5.42 10.38
N LEU A 33 3.70 -5.63 10.11
CA LEU A 33 2.65 -5.60 11.12
C LEU A 33 1.75 -6.83 10.99
N ASP A 34 1.31 -7.35 12.13
CA ASP A 34 0.35 -8.46 12.16
C ASP A 34 -1.05 -7.97 11.77
N ASP A 35 -1.79 -8.79 11.02
CA ASP A 35 -3.19 -8.51 10.64
C ASP A 35 -4.12 -8.72 11.83
N THR A 36 -4.01 -7.79 12.79
CA THR A 36 -4.76 -7.73 14.04
C THR A 36 -5.20 -6.30 14.28
N VAL A 37 -6.16 -6.11 15.20
CA VAL A 37 -6.58 -4.76 15.62
C VAL A 37 -5.37 -3.93 16.11
N ALA A 38 -4.44 -4.55 16.84
CA ALA A 38 -3.23 -3.88 17.32
C ALA A 38 -2.34 -3.45 16.15
N GLY A 39 -2.13 -4.30 15.15
CA GLY A 39 -1.36 -3.95 13.96
C GLY A 39 -2.02 -2.85 13.13
N HIS A 40 -3.35 -2.85 13.00
CA HIS A 40 -4.08 -1.78 12.31
C HIS A 40 -3.94 -0.44 13.04
N VAL A 41 -4.03 -0.44 14.37
CA VAL A 41 -3.79 0.76 15.19
C VAL A 41 -2.35 1.25 15.03
N GLN A 42 -1.37 0.35 15.06
CA GLN A 42 0.03 0.71 14.86
C GLN A 42 0.28 1.34 13.48
N LEU A 43 -0.34 0.81 12.42
CA LEU A 43 -0.26 1.42 11.10
C LEU A 43 -0.85 2.83 11.10
N TYR A 44 -2.03 3.00 11.70
CA TYR A 44 -2.67 4.32 11.81
C TYR A 44 -1.81 5.33 12.55
N GLU A 45 -1.20 4.95 13.67
CA GLU A 45 -0.33 5.81 14.45
C GLU A 45 0.92 6.22 13.67
N GLN A 46 1.55 5.29 12.94
CA GLN A 46 2.69 5.57 12.07
C GLN A 46 2.33 6.57 10.97
N LEU A 47 1.21 6.37 10.27
CA LEU A 47 0.75 7.29 9.24
C LEU A 47 0.37 8.66 9.83
N SER A 48 -0.29 8.69 10.98
CA SER A 48 -0.67 9.94 11.66
C SER A 48 0.56 10.76 12.07
N ARG A 49 1.58 10.09 12.60
CA ARG A 49 2.87 10.71 12.90
C ARG A 49 3.52 11.25 11.64
N PHE A 50 3.55 10.47 10.57
CA PHE A 50 4.08 10.91 9.28
C PHE A 50 3.39 12.18 8.77
N PHE A 51 2.06 12.25 8.80
CA PHE A 51 1.34 13.48 8.41
C PHE A 51 1.61 14.67 9.33
N SER A 52 1.93 14.43 10.60
CA SER A 52 2.32 15.50 11.54
C SER A 52 3.70 16.08 11.20
N GLU A 53 4.61 15.24 10.74
CA GLU A 53 5.97 15.62 10.31
C GLU A 53 5.96 16.22 8.88
N HIS A 54 4.99 15.82 8.04
CA HIS A 54 4.81 16.29 6.66
C HIS A 54 3.41 16.91 6.41
N PRO A 55 3.13 18.13 6.92
CA PRO A 55 1.85 18.79 6.72
C PRO A 55 1.54 18.99 5.23
N GLY A 56 0.42 18.45 4.76
CA GLY A 56 0.01 18.54 3.35
C GLY A 56 0.60 17.46 2.44
N ALA A 57 1.17 16.41 3.02
CA ALA A 57 1.42 15.15 2.33
C ALA A 57 0.10 14.51 1.86
N GLU A 58 0.20 13.70 0.82
CA GLU A 58 -0.84 12.80 0.33
C GLU A 58 -0.21 11.42 0.17
N ILE A 59 -0.82 10.39 0.77
CA ILE A 59 -0.33 9.01 0.67
C ILE A 59 -1.24 8.21 -0.23
N PHE A 60 -0.68 7.62 -1.28
CA PHE A 60 -1.33 6.62 -2.11
C PHE A 60 -0.95 5.23 -1.58
N ALA A 61 -1.89 4.57 -0.93
CA ALA A 61 -1.71 3.24 -0.36
C ALA A 61 -2.26 2.17 -1.29
N ALA A 62 -1.43 1.21 -1.65
CA ALA A 62 -1.83 0.06 -2.47
C ALA A 62 -1.60 -1.25 -1.73
N VAL A 63 -2.61 -2.11 -1.80
CA VAL A 63 -2.55 -3.52 -1.41
C VAL A 63 -2.60 -4.38 -2.67
N GLU A 64 -1.82 -5.45 -2.73
CA GLU A 64 -1.97 -6.46 -3.79
C GLU A 64 -3.10 -7.43 -3.46
N SER A 65 -3.88 -7.86 -4.46
CA SER A 65 -4.91 -8.89 -4.25
C SER A 65 -4.27 -10.26 -3.98
N THR A 66 -4.42 -10.76 -2.75
CA THR A 66 -3.84 -12.05 -2.31
C THR A 66 -4.92 -12.95 -1.74
N GLY A 67 -5.84 -13.41 -2.60
CA GLY A 67 -6.84 -14.41 -2.24
C GLY A 67 -7.78 -14.00 -1.09
N GLY A 68 -7.95 -12.70 -0.84
CA GLY A 68 -8.83 -12.15 0.19
C GLY A 68 -8.13 -11.82 1.51
N TYR A 69 -6.84 -12.14 1.68
CA TYR A 69 -6.09 -11.73 2.87
C TYR A 69 -5.93 -10.20 2.96
N GLU A 70 -5.99 -9.52 1.83
CA GLU A 70 -5.91 -8.07 1.73
C GLU A 70 -7.12 -7.33 2.29
N ASN A 71 -8.26 -8.02 2.46
CA ASN A 71 -9.52 -7.36 2.77
C ASN A 71 -9.49 -6.59 4.09
N ASN A 72 -8.81 -7.13 5.10
CA ASN A 72 -8.68 -6.50 6.41
C ASN A 72 -7.86 -5.22 6.32
N TRP A 73 -6.68 -5.28 5.69
CA TRP A 73 -5.81 -4.13 5.46
C TRP A 73 -6.44 -3.08 4.56
N TYR A 74 -7.10 -3.49 3.48
CA TYR A 74 -7.83 -2.59 2.59
C TYR A 74 -8.94 -1.85 3.33
N SER A 75 -9.75 -2.57 4.11
CA SER A 75 -10.82 -1.99 4.92
C SER A 75 -10.28 -1.05 5.99
N ALA A 76 -9.15 -1.36 6.62
CA ALA A 76 -8.49 -0.49 7.58
C ALA A 76 -8.02 0.81 6.91
N LEU A 77 -7.30 0.70 5.78
CA LEU A 77 -6.82 1.85 5.02
C LEU A 77 -7.96 2.75 4.51
N LEU A 78 -9.09 2.18 4.08
CA LEU A 78 -10.29 2.94 3.73
C LEU A 78 -10.86 3.73 4.92
N LYS A 79 -10.91 3.12 6.11
CA LYS A 79 -11.37 3.81 7.33
C LYS A 79 -10.44 4.97 7.71
N PHE A 80 -9.14 4.84 7.48
CA PHE A 80 -8.17 5.90 7.81
C PHE A 80 -8.43 7.19 7.03
N GLN A 81 -9.03 7.10 5.83
CA GLN A 81 -9.37 8.24 4.98
C GLN A 81 -10.31 9.25 5.65
N GLY A 82 -11.10 8.82 6.65
CA GLY A 82 -11.95 9.73 7.44
C GLY A 82 -11.17 10.75 8.28
N SER A 83 -9.85 10.56 8.47
CA SER A 83 -9.01 11.44 9.29
C SER A 83 -7.64 11.74 8.69
N LEU A 84 -7.13 10.90 7.78
CA LEU A 84 -5.82 11.03 7.14
C LEU A 84 -5.98 11.23 5.63
N ASN A 85 -5.06 11.97 5.01
CA ASN A 85 -5.06 12.20 3.56
C ASN A 85 -4.47 11.00 2.79
N VAL A 86 -5.14 9.85 2.89
CA VAL A 86 -4.75 8.59 2.28
C VAL A 86 -5.73 8.24 1.14
N LYS A 87 -5.19 7.76 0.02
CA LYS A 87 -5.96 7.19 -1.09
C LYS A 87 -5.61 5.73 -1.22
N THR A 88 -6.60 4.86 -1.10
CA THR A 88 -6.39 3.41 -1.04
C THR A 88 -6.77 2.75 -2.37
N ALA A 89 -5.95 1.86 -2.89
CA ALA A 89 -6.23 1.07 -4.08
C ALA A 89 -5.91 -0.42 -3.85
N ARG A 90 -6.59 -1.27 -4.60
CA ARG A 90 -6.26 -2.69 -4.71
C ARG A 90 -5.63 -2.92 -6.08
N LEU A 91 -4.49 -3.60 -6.12
CA LEU A 91 -3.74 -3.85 -7.34
C LEU A 91 -3.86 -5.30 -7.79
N ASN A 92 -3.85 -5.48 -9.11
CA ASN A 92 -3.76 -6.81 -9.70
C ASN A 92 -2.32 -7.35 -9.55
N PRO A 93 -2.12 -8.52 -8.92
CA PRO A 93 -0.79 -9.12 -8.73
C PRO A 93 -0.04 -9.38 -10.04
N GLU A 94 -0.76 -9.72 -11.12
CA GLU A 94 -0.14 -9.93 -12.43
C GLU A 94 0.48 -8.63 -12.98
N GLY A 95 -0.19 -7.49 -12.75
CA GLY A 95 0.33 -6.19 -13.14
C GLY A 95 1.62 -5.83 -12.42
N VAL A 96 1.64 -6.02 -11.09
CA VAL A 96 2.82 -5.78 -10.24
C VAL A 96 3.96 -6.71 -10.64
N TYR A 97 3.67 -8.00 -10.84
CA TYR A 97 4.64 -9.00 -11.27
C TYR A 97 5.28 -8.67 -12.64
N CYS A 98 4.46 -8.33 -13.64
CA CYS A 98 4.95 -7.94 -14.97
C CYS A 98 5.83 -6.70 -14.90
N ASN A 99 5.48 -5.70 -14.07
CA ASN A 99 6.31 -4.52 -13.88
C ASN A 99 7.67 -4.88 -13.24
N SER A 100 7.65 -5.66 -12.15
CA SER A 100 8.88 -6.10 -11.46
C SER A 100 9.82 -6.88 -12.40
N LYS A 101 9.27 -7.72 -13.27
CA LYS A 101 10.04 -8.40 -14.33
C LYS A 101 10.63 -7.44 -15.35
N ALA A 102 9.87 -6.44 -15.79
CA ALA A 102 10.36 -5.44 -16.74
C ALA A 102 11.50 -4.60 -16.15
N ASP A 103 11.46 -4.33 -14.84
CA ASP A 103 12.50 -3.64 -14.08
C ASP A 103 13.71 -4.54 -13.76
N LEU A 104 13.72 -5.80 -14.24
CA LEU A 104 14.80 -6.79 -14.05
C LEU A 104 15.16 -7.06 -12.59
N LYS A 105 14.20 -6.92 -11.66
CA LYS A 105 14.38 -7.23 -10.25
C LYS A 105 14.59 -8.75 -10.09
N ARG A 106 15.83 -9.16 -9.81
CA ARG A 106 16.25 -10.58 -9.73
C ARG A 106 15.93 -11.27 -8.40
N THR A 107 15.65 -10.51 -7.34
CA THR A 107 15.43 -11.05 -5.99
C THR A 107 14.02 -10.70 -5.52
N ILE A 108 13.20 -11.72 -5.27
CA ILE A 108 11.91 -11.57 -4.60
C ILE A 108 12.14 -11.92 -3.14
N THR A 109 12.40 -10.90 -2.32
CA THR A 109 12.24 -10.98 -0.87
C THR A 109 11.00 -10.18 -0.50
N ASP A 110 10.41 -10.42 0.66
CA ASP A 110 9.19 -9.73 1.11
C ASP A 110 9.36 -8.19 1.07
N LYS A 111 10.58 -7.71 1.36
CA LYS A 111 10.96 -6.29 1.23
C LYS A 111 10.88 -5.75 -0.20
N VAL A 112 11.19 -6.58 -1.19
CA VAL A 112 11.16 -6.20 -2.62
C VAL A 112 9.73 -6.24 -3.16
N SER A 113 8.86 -7.08 -2.61
CA SER A 113 7.45 -7.18 -2.99
C SER A 113 6.70 -5.90 -2.63
N ALA A 114 6.75 -5.45 -1.37
CA ALA A 114 6.10 -4.21 -0.94
C ALA A 114 6.61 -2.98 -1.72
N LEU A 115 7.92 -2.95 -2.03
CA LEU A 115 8.51 -1.90 -2.84
C LEU A 115 8.00 -1.93 -4.29
N SER A 116 7.84 -3.12 -4.87
CA SER A 116 7.31 -3.27 -6.23
C SER A 116 5.87 -2.80 -6.34
N ILE A 117 5.06 -3.04 -5.30
CA ILE A 117 3.69 -2.53 -5.19
C ILE A 117 3.69 -0.99 -5.16
N ALA A 118 4.53 -0.39 -4.31
CA ALA A 118 4.65 1.05 -4.22
C ALA A 118 5.13 1.70 -5.53
N GLU A 119 6.15 1.12 -6.17
CA GLU A 119 6.66 1.60 -7.44
C GLU A 119 5.67 1.44 -8.59
N TYR A 120 4.85 0.38 -8.57
CA TYR A 120 3.79 0.18 -9.57
C TYR A 120 2.82 1.36 -9.58
N GLN A 121 2.51 1.92 -8.40
CA GLN A 121 1.68 3.12 -8.28
C GLN A 121 2.24 4.33 -9.03
N ILE A 122 3.56 4.49 -8.99
CA ILE A 122 4.26 5.58 -9.67
C ILE A 122 4.36 5.30 -11.17
N SER A 123 4.61 4.05 -11.56
CA SER A 123 4.86 3.67 -12.96
C SER A 123 3.58 3.58 -13.80
N HIS A 124 2.44 3.23 -13.21
CA HIS A 124 1.17 3.00 -13.93
C HIS A 124 -0.04 3.66 -13.26
N PRO A 125 0.00 4.97 -12.92
CA PRO A 125 -1.10 5.65 -12.24
C PRO A 125 -2.41 5.60 -13.05
N GLU A 126 -2.34 5.49 -14.37
CA GLU A 126 -3.50 5.38 -15.26
C GLU A 126 -4.26 4.05 -15.16
N LYS A 127 -3.64 3.02 -14.56
CA LYS A 127 -4.23 1.68 -14.38
C LYS A 127 -4.80 1.47 -13.00
N ILE A 128 -4.71 2.47 -12.13
CA ILE A 128 -5.04 2.33 -10.71
C ILE A 128 -6.30 3.12 -10.41
N ILE A 129 -7.27 2.42 -9.84
CA ILE A 129 -8.51 3.01 -9.38
C ILE A 129 -8.42 3.09 -7.86
N TYR A 130 -8.35 4.31 -7.35
CA TYR A 130 -8.37 4.57 -5.92
C TYR A 130 -9.82 4.60 -5.43
N GLN A 131 -10.02 4.18 -4.17
CA GLN A 131 -11.28 4.23 -3.44
C GLN A 131 -12.40 3.40 -4.08
N GLN A 132 -12.05 2.31 -4.75
CA GLN A 132 -13.04 1.41 -5.33
C GLN A 132 -13.67 0.55 -4.23
N GLU A 133 -14.97 0.72 -3.99
CA GLU A 133 -15.72 -0.26 -3.20
C GLU A 133 -15.92 -1.53 -4.04
N ASP A 134 -15.80 -2.71 -3.42
CA ASP A 134 -16.20 -3.96 -4.06
C ASP A 134 -17.71 -3.85 -4.35
N SER A 135 -18.07 -3.70 -5.63
CA SER A 135 -19.47 -3.72 -6.05
C SER A 135 -20.09 -5.03 -5.60
N VAL A 136 -20.90 -4.98 -4.55
CA VAL A 136 -21.74 -6.10 -4.13
C VAL A 136 -22.69 -6.35 -5.30
N ILE A 137 -22.45 -7.40 -6.08
CA ILE A 137 -23.44 -7.87 -7.04
C ILE A 137 -24.59 -8.39 -6.18
N PRO A 138 -25.80 -7.79 -6.23
CA PRO A 138 -26.95 -8.38 -5.56
C PRO A 138 -27.24 -9.71 -6.26
N GLU A 139 -27.36 -10.79 -5.49
CA GLU A 139 -27.90 -12.08 -5.96
C GLU A 139 -29.34 -11.93 -6.50
#